data_AF-A0A853B0A7-F1
#
_entry.id   AF-A0A853B0A7-F1
#
_cell.length_a   1.000
_cell.length_b   1.000
_cell.length_c   1.000
_cell.angle_alpha   90.00
_cell.angle_beta   90.00
_cell.angle_gamma   90.00
#
_symmetry.space_group_name_H-M   'P 1'
#
loop_
_entity.id
_entity.type
_entity.pdbx_description
1 polymer ?
#
loop_
_entity_poly.entity_id
_entity_poly.type
_entity_poly.pdbx_seq_one_letter_code
_entity_poly.pdbx_strand_id
1 'polypeptide(L)'
;MTRRWAEWLRWSCLAAAVVVLVVFLVAQKQTTEVSYGQSPTSTDSVEEGGAGELSDASVPSVEEMNALVRANPVTRLPGSIARWDEEQVRTAIGGSDIRILVTPPGLDESERDRVTDVDLGEDTHVIRITGTRVAGDGSVVVPDRISEWRAQFATADVTSLLLFLIARVEDRPEPADTGTPAVREPTPAELAPVVDDLRASNVHIGSGATLTGVPPEGAANAFPGGALFVALPRQPAAEPLPDYGTALTALFPDRPLVVMYGDWIEYHGPHAADFADVAAASFYGQFGERLSRYAYPQRNVLGAYLARVTDLRYAGVFDRPLPYQPFDPVRVALPALPWIFAACAVVFLVLSARAFRPRRRPSSARVRLAGLTALAIEVSGLSDAPALTRAIATLQSAREALDKRLPDKHVTALLDDASGELAQVAKALRRREYQPAVYLEGRLA
;
A
#
# COMPACT_ATOMS: atom_id res chain seq x y z
N MET A 1 -51.19 -1.11 19.53
CA MET A 1 -50.00 -0.67 18.76
C MET A 1 -48.71 -1.41 19.11
N THR A 2 -48.49 -1.84 20.36
CA THR A 2 -47.19 -2.41 20.83
C THR A 2 -46.80 -3.77 20.23
N ARG A 3 -47.75 -4.60 19.79
CA ARG A 3 -47.46 -5.98 19.32
C ARG A 3 -46.95 -6.03 17.87
N ARG A 4 -47.55 -5.24 16.97
CA ARG A 4 -47.09 -5.09 15.57
C ARG A 4 -45.70 -4.45 15.50
N TRP A 5 -45.42 -3.50 16.39
CA TRP A 5 -44.11 -2.84 16.45
C TRP A 5 -43.02 -3.82 16.89
N ALA A 6 -43.29 -4.69 17.86
CA ALA A 6 -42.35 -5.73 18.27
C ALA A 6 -42.11 -6.81 17.20
N GLU A 7 -43.12 -7.19 16.42
CA GLU A 7 -42.96 -8.10 15.28
C GLU A 7 -42.12 -7.47 14.17
N TRP A 8 -42.39 -6.20 13.82
CA TRP A 8 -41.57 -5.46 12.88
C TRP A 8 -40.11 -5.38 13.34
N LEU A 9 -39.87 -4.97 14.59
CA LEU A 9 -38.52 -4.90 15.15
C LEU A 9 -37.80 -6.24 15.10
N ARG A 10 -38.50 -7.34 15.38
CA ARG A 10 -37.94 -8.71 15.33
C ARG A 10 -37.47 -9.08 13.93
N TRP A 11 -38.32 -8.87 12.92
CA TRP A 11 -37.99 -9.19 11.53
C TRP A 11 -36.93 -8.23 10.97
N SER A 12 -36.95 -6.95 11.37
CA SER A 12 -35.91 -5.98 11.01
C SER A 12 -34.55 -6.35 11.61
N CYS A 13 -34.49 -6.81 12.87
CA CYS A 13 -33.23 -7.27 13.47
C CYS A 13 -32.69 -8.54 12.80
N LEU A 14 -33.57 -9.48 12.42
CA LEU A 14 -33.16 -10.68 11.68
C LEU A 14 -32.64 -10.32 10.29
N ALA A 15 -33.35 -9.45 9.56
CA ALA A 15 -32.91 -8.96 8.26
C ALA A 15 -31.56 -8.23 8.37
N ALA A 16 -31.38 -7.37 9.38
CA ALA A 16 -30.11 -6.71 9.65
C ALA A 16 -28.98 -7.71 9.96
N ALA A 17 -29.24 -8.75 10.76
CA ALA A 17 -28.25 -9.78 11.06
C ALA A 17 -27.84 -10.59 9.81
N VAL A 18 -28.80 -10.92 8.94
CA VAL A 18 -28.53 -11.58 7.65
C VAL A 18 -27.73 -10.67 6.73
N VAL A 19 -28.09 -9.40 6.61
CA VAL A 19 -27.34 -8.42 5.81
C VAL A 19 -25.91 -8.27 6.35
N VAL A 20 -25.72 -8.17 7.66
CA VAL A 20 -24.40 -8.12 8.31
C VAL A 20 -23.58 -9.37 8.01
N LEU A 21 -24.19 -10.56 8.08
CA LEU A 21 -23.53 -11.83 7.75
C LEU A 21 -23.11 -11.89 6.27
N VAL A 22 -23.99 -11.47 5.36
CA VAL A 22 -23.70 -11.44 3.92
C VAL A 22 -22.58 -10.44 3.62
N VAL A 23 -22.63 -9.24 4.20
CA VAL A 23 -21.56 -8.24 4.09
C VAL A 23 -20.24 -8.80 4.62
N PHE A 24 -20.25 -9.48 5.77
CA PHE A 24 -19.07 -10.12 6.35
C PHE A 24 -18.48 -11.19 5.42
N LEU A 25 -19.31 -12.08 4.87
CA LEU A 25 -18.86 -13.15 3.97
C LEU A 25 -18.37 -12.61 2.62
N VAL A 26 -18.99 -11.54 2.10
CA VAL A 26 -18.54 -10.86 0.87
C VAL A 26 -17.23 -10.10 1.13
N ALA A 27 -17.11 -9.42 2.26
CA ALA A 27 -15.87 -8.74 2.65
C ALA A 27 -14.70 -9.71 2.87
N GLN A 28 -14.95 -10.93 3.38
CA GLN A 28 -13.91 -11.97 3.47
C GLN A 28 -13.45 -12.52 2.12
N LYS A 29 -14.26 -12.38 1.06
CA LYS A 29 -13.88 -12.78 -0.31
C LYS A 29 -13.19 -11.66 -1.09
N GLN A 30 -13.24 -10.43 -0.62
CA GLN A 30 -12.47 -9.34 -1.22
C GLN A 30 -11.01 -9.51 -0.79
N THR A 31 -10.15 -9.89 -1.73
CA THR A 31 -8.71 -9.67 -1.60
C THR A 31 -8.51 -8.17 -1.35
N THR A 32 -7.87 -7.82 -0.25
CA THR A 32 -7.59 -6.43 0.11
C THR A 32 -6.72 -5.80 -0.98
N GLU A 33 -7.35 -5.14 -1.96
CA GLU A 33 -6.68 -4.06 -2.68
C GLU A 33 -6.56 -2.92 -1.67
N VAL A 34 -5.41 -2.90 -0.99
CA VAL A 34 -4.99 -1.74 -0.21
C VAL A 34 -4.87 -0.61 -1.22
N SER A 35 -5.89 0.25 -1.27
CA SER A 35 -5.82 1.51 -2.01
C SER A 35 -4.83 2.40 -1.28
N TYR A 36 -3.54 2.22 -1.59
CA TYR A 36 -2.54 3.24 -1.32
C TYR A 36 -3.03 4.54 -1.96
N GLY A 37 -2.81 5.69 -1.32
CA GLY A 37 -3.05 6.96 -1.98
C GLY A 37 -2.27 6.94 -3.29
N GLN A 38 -2.96 6.97 -4.42
CA GLN A 38 -2.30 7.03 -5.71
C GLN A 38 -1.50 8.33 -5.75
N SER A 39 -0.21 8.21 -6.03
CA SER A 39 0.61 9.39 -6.28
C SER A 39 -0.04 10.19 -7.42
N PRO A 40 -0.12 11.52 -7.33
CA PRO A 40 -0.62 12.34 -8.42
C PRO A 40 0.32 12.37 -9.64
N THR A 41 1.44 11.63 -9.59
CA THR A 41 2.38 11.49 -10.70
C THR A 41 1.75 10.71 -11.85
N SER A 42 1.85 11.26 -13.07
CA SER A 42 1.37 10.56 -14.27
C SER A 42 2.15 9.25 -14.44
N THR A 43 1.43 8.16 -14.70
CA THR A 43 1.97 6.85 -15.04
C THR A 43 2.18 6.67 -16.55
N ASP A 44 1.90 7.69 -17.35
CA ASP A 44 2.00 7.60 -18.81
C ASP A 44 3.48 7.46 -19.23
N SER A 45 3.76 6.50 -20.10
CA SER A 45 5.07 6.33 -20.68
C SER A 45 5.38 7.52 -21.60
N VAL A 46 6.48 8.21 -21.35
CA VAL A 46 6.99 9.28 -22.24
C VAL A 46 7.60 8.62 -23.48
N GLU A 47 7.03 8.88 -24.65
CA GLU A 47 7.58 8.44 -25.94
C GLU A 47 8.94 9.08 -26.19
N GLU A 48 9.86 8.32 -26.81
CA GLU A 48 11.18 8.85 -27.17
C GLU A 48 11.06 10.00 -28.17
N GLY A 49 11.79 11.08 -27.92
CA GLY A 49 11.73 12.35 -28.65
C GLY A 49 10.63 13.30 -28.17
N GLY A 50 9.66 12.80 -27.40
CA GLY A 50 8.54 13.59 -26.88
C GLY A 50 8.94 14.53 -25.71
N ALA A 51 10.09 14.31 -25.09
CA ALA A 51 10.60 15.11 -23.98
C ALA A 51 11.74 16.06 -24.40
N GLY A 52 11.98 16.25 -25.69
CA GLY A 52 13.07 17.11 -26.18
C GLY A 52 14.45 16.60 -25.76
N GLU A 53 14.58 15.28 -25.59
CA GLU A 53 15.77 14.60 -25.10
C GLU A 53 16.73 14.18 -26.23
N LEU A 54 16.29 14.34 -27.48
CA LEU A 54 17.11 14.21 -28.66
C LEU A 54 17.80 15.55 -28.97
N SER A 55 19.02 15.48 -29.46
CA SER A 55 19.80 16.65 -29.87
C SER A 55 19.86 16.75 -31.38
N ASP A 56 20.24 17.92 -31.90
CA ASP A 56 20.51 18.11 -33.33
C ASP A 56 21.87 17.51 -33.77
N ALA A 57 22.57 16.80 -32.89
CA ALA A 57 23.87 16.21 -33.17
C ALA A 57 23.71 14.90 -33.95
N SER A 58 24.54 14.71 -34.98
CA SER A 58 24.53 13.52 -35.82
C SER A 58 25.85 12.75 -35.77
N VAL A 59 25.80 11.45 -36.01
CA VAL A 59 27.01 10.60 -36.16
C VAL A 59 27.27 10.20 -37.62
N PRO A 60 28.54 10.01 -38.03
CA PRO A 60 28.92 9.50 -39.34
C PRO A 60 28.37 8.08 -39.64
N SER A 61 28.69 7.55 -40.83
CA SER A 61 28.40 6.15 -41.15
C SER A 61 29.27 5.19 -40.32
N VAL A 62 28.86 3.92 -40.25
CA VAL A 62 29.60 2.87 -39.52
C VAL A 62 31.01 2.69 -40.12
N GLU A 63 31.14 2.70 -41.44
CA GLU A 63 32.43 2.55 -42.13
C GLU A 63 33.38 3.71 -41.81
N GLU A 64 32.85 4.94 -41.77
CA GLU A 64 33.62 6.13 -41.43
C GLU A 64 34.06 6.10 -39.97
N MET A 65 33.16 5.74 -39.04
CA MET A 65 33.51 5.59 -37.62
C MET A 65 34.54 4.47 -37.43
N ASN A 66 34.40 3.33 -38.10
CA ASN A 66 35.41 2.26 -38.09
C ASN A 66 36.77 2.74 -38.58
N ALA A 67 36.82 3.57 -39.63
CA ALA A 67 38.07 4.16 -40.11
C ALA A 67 38.70 5.09 -39.06
N LEU A 68 37.88 5.95 -38.43
CA LEU A 68 38.34 6.90 -37.41
C LEU A 68 38.87 6.20 -36.15
N VAL A 69 38.14 5.21 -35.63
CA VAL A 69 38.49 4.45 -34.41
C VAL A 69 39.72 3.56 -34.66
N ARG A 70 39.89 3.02 -35.87
CA ARG A 70 41.10 2.29 -36.24
C ARG A 70 42.33 3.20 -36.28
N ALA A 71 42.17 4.42 -36.79
CA ALA A 71 43.25 5.39 -36.92
C ALA A 71 43.68 6.04 -35.59
N ASN A 72 42.77 6.14 -34.61
CA ASN A 72 43.00 6.88 -33.37
C ASN A 72 42.66 6.05 -32.13
N PRO A 73 43.49 6.05 -31.06
CA PRO A 73 43.14 5.40 -29.79
C PRO A 73 41.85 5.97 -29.17
N VAL A 74 41.62 7.28 -29.35
CA VAL A 74 40.43 7.99 -28.88
C VAL A 74 39.85 8.77 -30.06
N THR A 75 38.60 8.47 -30.41
CA THR A 75 37.81 9.19 -31.41
C THR A 75 36.69 9.95 -30.71
N ARG A 76 36.74 11.29 -30.74
CA ARG A 76 35.67 12.15 -30.20
C ARG A 76 34.88 12.79 -31.34
N LEU A 77 33.59 12.47 -31.43
CA LEU A 77 32.69 13.09 -32.40
C LEU A 77 32.19 14.47 -31.90
N PRO A 78 31.79 15.38 -32.80
CA PRO A 78 31.22 16.67 -32.42
C PRO A 78 30.05 16.55 -31.45
N GLY A 79 29.97 17.48 -30.48
CA GLY A 79 28.93 17.49 -29.44
C GLY A 79 29.17 16.53 -28.27
N SER A 80 30.23 15.72 -28.29
CA SER A 80 30.60 14.86 -27.17
C SER A 80 30.87 15.67 -25.90
N ILE A 81 30.26 15.26 -24.78
CA ILE A 81 30.36 15.97 -23.51
C ILE A 81 31.20 15.25 -22.45
N ALA A 82 31.38 13.93 -22.56
CA ALA A 82 32.13 13.14 -21.58
C ALA A 82 33.57 13.63 -21.43
N ARG A 83 34.02 13.73 -20.18
CA ARG A 83 35.39 14.07 -19.77
C ARG A 83 35.95 12.94 -18.92
N TRP A 84 37.27 12.82 -18.91
CA TRP A 84 37.98 11.90 -18.03
C TRP A 84 39.44 12.35 -17.88
N ASP A 85 40.12 11.81 -16.87
CA ASP A 85 41.57 11.95 -16.72
C ASP A 85 42.28 11.11 -17.80
N GLU A 86 42.78 11.78 -18.84
CA GLU A 86 43.43 11.14 -19.99
C GLU A 86 44.69 10.35 -19.60
N GLU A 87 45.41 10.78 -18.56
CA GLU A 87 46.62 10.11 -18.11
C GLU A 87 46.30 8.83 -17.35
N GLN A 88 45.32 8.86 -16.46
CA GLN A 88 44.85 7.68 -15.75
C GLN A 88 44.29 6.64 -16.73
N VAL A 89 43.43 7.06 -17.66
CA VAL A 89 42.84 6.15 -18.65
C VAL A 89 43.89 5.56 -19.58
N ARG A 90 44.84 6.36 -20.08
CA ARG A 90 45.95 5.87 -20.89
C ARG A 90 46.83 4.87 -20.14
N THR A 91 47.11 5.13 -18.86
CA THR A 91 47.88 4.22 -18.00
C THR A 91 47.11 2.92 -17.76
N ALA A 92 45.80 3.01 -17.56
CA ALA A 92 44.95 1.85 -17.40
C ALA A 92 44.92 0.99 -18.68
N ILE A 93 44.77 1.59 -19.86
CA ILE A 93 44.83 0.87 -21.15
C ILE A 93 46.20 0.19 -21.32
N GLY A 94 47.29 0.88 -20.98
CA GLY A 94 48.63 0.31 -21.06
C GLY A 94 48.98 -0.11 -22.50
N GLY A 95 49.27 -1.40 -22.68
CA GLY A 95 49.66 -1.98 -23.97
C GLY A 95 48.52 -2.67 -24.73
N SER A 96 47.31 -2.66 -24.19
CA SER A 96 46.16 -3.39 -24.75
C SER A 96 45.53 -2.62 -25.90
N ASP A 97 44.98 -3.32 -26.89
CA ASP A 97 44.32 -2.70 -28.05
C ASP A 97 42.88 -2.32 -27.71
N ILE A 98 42.74 -1.33 -26.82
CA ILE A 98 41.47 -0.73 -26.42
C ILE A 98 41.32 0.61 -27.14
N ARG A 99 40.19 0.78 -27.84
CA ARG A 99 39.82 2.02 -28.52
C ARG A 99 38.60 2.64 -27.87
N ILE A 100 38.57 3.97 -27.83
CA ILE A 100 37.45 4.73 -27.24
C ILE A 100 36.76 5.54 -28.34
N LEU A 101 35.47 5.29 -28.56
CA LEU A 101 34.59 6.10 -29.39
C LEU A 101 33.68 6.95 -28.49
N VAL A 102 33.73 8.27 -28.61
CA VAL A 102 32.90 9.21 -27.86
C VAL A 102 31.92 9.90 -28.79
N THR A 103 30.67 9.89 -28.40
CA THR A 103 29.53 10.41 -29.17
C THR A 103 28.69 11.35 -28.30
N PRO A 104 28.01 12.34 -28.92
CA PRO A 104 27.13 13.26 -28.20
C PRO A 104 25.95 12.52 -27.53
N PRO A 105 25.34 13.11 -26.48
CA PRO A 105 24.07 12.61 -25.97
C PRO A 105 22.92 12.88 -26.95
N GLY A 106 21.78 12.23 -26.75
CA GLY A 106 20.54 12.57 -27.48
C GLY A 106 20.55 12.17 -28.95
N LEU A 107 21.33 11.16 -29.31
CA LEU A 107 21.25 10.50 -30.62
C LEU A 107 19.91 9.79 -30.79
N ASP A 108 19.38 9.75 -32.01
CA ASP A 108 18.20 8.94 -32.31
C ASP A 108 18.51 7.43 -32.32
N GLU A 109 17.49 6.58 -32.46
CA GLU A 109 17.65 5.12 -32.48
C GLU A 109 18.60 4.65 -33.60
N SER A 110 18.41 5.15 -34.82
CA SER A 110 19.22 4.77 -35.98
C SER A 110 20.69 5.16 -35.82
N GLU A 111 20.96 6.28 -35.15
CA GLU A 111 22.29 6.78 -34.86
C GLU A 111 22.98 5.96 -33.79
N ARG A 112 22.24 5.59 -32.73
CA ARG A 112 22.76 4.70 -31.68
C ARG A 112 23.08 3.31 -32.21
N ASP A 113 22.27 2.79 -33.12
CA ASP A 113 22.53 1.52 -33.79
C ASP A 113 23.84 1.59 -34.58
N ARG A 114 24.05 2.67 -35.35
CA ARG A 114 25.32 2.90 -36.06
C ARG A 114 26.53 2.95 -35.10
N VAL A 115 26.40 3.57 -33.93
CA VAL A 115 27.48 3.61 -32.93
C VAL A 115 27.74 2.21 -32.35
N THR A 116 26.67 1.42 -32.15
CA THR A 116 26.76 0.04 -31.65
C THR A 116 27.45 -0.87 -32.67
N ASP A 117 27.15 -0.69 -33.95
CA ASP A 117 27.68 -1.49 -35.07
C ASP A 117 29.17 -1.21 -35.40
N VAL A 118 29.80 -0.23 -34.76
CA VAL A 118 31.25 0.00 -34.88
C VAL A 118 32.01 -1.18 -34.31
N ASP A 119 32.70 -1.94 -35.15
CA ASP A 119 33.43 -3.14 -34.79
C ASP A 119 34.77 -3.18 -35.54
N LEU A 120 35.84 -3.48 -34.80
CA LEU A 120 37.21 -3.57 -35.33
C LEU A 120 37.72 -5.02 -35.44
N GLY A 121 36.91 -6.01 -35.07
CA GLY A 121 37.26 -7.44 -35.09
C GLY A 121 37.58 -7.98 -33.69
N GLU A 122 37.82 -9.30 -33.63
CA GLU A 122 37.93 -10.05 -32.37
C GLU A 122 39.12 -9.65 -31.48
N ASP A 123 40.16 -9.03 -32.04
CA ASP A 123 41.40 -8.69 -31.33
C ASP A 123 41.42 -7.26 -30.74
N THR A 124 40.39 -6.44 -31.01
CA THR A 124 40.35 -5.02 -30.61
C THR A 124 39.07 -4.71 -29.82
N HIS A 125 39.22 -4.21 -28.59
CA HIS A 125 38.08 -3.82 -27.76
C HIS A 125 37.66 -2.38 -28.04
N VAL A 126 36.38 -2.15 -28.34
CA VAL A 126 35.83 -0.81 -28.58
C VAL A 126 34.94 -0.39 -27.41
N ILE A 127 35.46 0.51 -26.57
CA ILE A 127 34.68 1.20 -25.56
C ILE A 127 33.93 2.36 -26.20
N ARG A 128 32.61 2.37 -26.04
CA ARG A 128 31.70 3.39 -26.58
C ARG A 128 31.20 4.26 -25.43
N ILE A 129 31.26 5.57 -25.65
CA ILE A 129 30.72 6.58 -24.75
C ILE A 129 29.65 7.37 -25.51
N THR A 130 28.41 7.35 -25.03
CA THR A 130 27.30 8.14 -25.60
C THR A 130 26.75 9.06 -24.53
N GLY A 131 26.92 10.37 -24.70
CA GLY A 131 26.68 11.32 -23.62
C GLY A 131 27.71 11.11 -22.51
N THR A 132 27.28 10.52 -21.40
CA THR A 132 28.11 10.05 -20.28
C THR A 132 27.92 8.56 -19.99
N ARG A 133 27.14 7.84 -20.80
CA ARG A 133 27.00 6.38 -20.72
C ARG A 133 28.29 5.73 -21.21
N VAL A 134 28.88 4.82 -20.43
CA VAL A 134 30.06 4.04 -20.82
C VAL A 134 29.68 2.58 -21.05
N ALA A 135 30.03 2.03 -22.22
CA ALA A 135 29.73 0.64 -22.60
C ALA A 135 30.89 0.01 -23.39
N GLY A 136 31.04 -1.32 -23.30
CA GLY A 136 32.04 -2.11 -24.03
C GLY A 136 31.80 -3.61 -23.85
N ASP A 137 32.13 -4.41 -24.85
CA ASP A 137 31.97 -5.88 -24.87
C ASP A 137 30.60 -6.39 -24.39
N GLY A 138 29.53 -5.76 -24.88
CA GLY A 138 28.14 -6.10 -24.50
C GLY A 138 27.75 -5.70 -23.07
N SER A 139 28.66 -5.07 -22.31
CA SER A 139 28.44 -4.61 -20.95
C SER A 139 28.28 -3.10 -20.89
N VAL A 140 27.53 -2.64 -19.90
CA VAL A 140 27.32 -1.22 -19.59
C VAL A 140 27.73 -1.01 -18.14
N VAL A 141 28.51 0.03 -17.89
CA VAL A 141 28.94 0.37 -16.53
C VAL A 141 28.08 1.52 -16.03
N VAL A 142 27.54 1.34 -14.82
CA VAL A 142 26.73 2.34 -14.13
C VAL A 142 27.35 2.62 -12.77
N PRO A 143 27.29 3.87 -12.27
CA PRO A 143 27.74 4.15 -10.91
C PRO A 143 26.87 3.46 -9.86
N ASP A 144 27.49 3.06 -8.75
CA ASP A 144 26.81 2.48 -7.58
C ASP A 144 26.87 3.39 -6.33
N ARG A 145 27.54 4.54 -6.44
CA ARG A 145 27.70 5.54 -5.37
C ARG A 145 27.21 6.92 -5.77
N ILE A 146 26.74 7.67 -4.78
CA ILE A 146 26.30 9.07 -4.91
C ILE A 146 27.43 9.97 -5.42
N SER A 147 28.66 9.78 -4.94
CA SER A 147 29.83 10.54 -5.38
C SER A 147 30.09 10.38 -6.88
N GLU A 148 29.97 9.17 -7.39
CA GLU A 148 30.19 8.85 -8.80
C GLU A 148 29.04 9.38 -9.68
N TRP A 149 27.79 9.30 -9.24
CA TRP A 149 26.68 9.99 -9.92
C TRP A 149 26.88 11.50 -9.97
N ARG A 150 27.40 12.10 -8.88
CA ARG A 150 27.74 13.53 -8.86
C ARG A 150 28.80 13.85 -9.91
N ALA A 151 29.91 13.10 -10.00
CA ALA A 151 30.89 13.29 -11.08
C ALA A 151 30.25 13.15 -12.47
N GLN A 152 29.51 12.08 -12.69
CA GLN A 152 28.92 11.79 -13.99
C GLN A 152 27.95 12.90 -14.46
N PHE A 153 27.05 13.34 -13.59
CA PHE A 153 25.96 14.24 -13.97
C PHE A 153 26.23 15.73 -13.71
N ALA A 154 27.09 16.07 -12.73
CA ALA A 154 27.47 17.46 -12.47
C ALA A 154 28.61 17.94 -13.38
N THR A 155 29.55 17.07 -13.75
CA THR A 155 30.78 17.47 -14.47
C THR A 155 31.05 16.72 -15.78
N ALA A 156 30.20 15.74 -16.14
CA ALA A 156 30.44 14.82 -17.25
C ALA A 156 31.66 13.91 -17.06
N ASP A 157 32.19 13.78 -15.85
CA ASP A 157 33.36 12.97 -15.59
C ASP A 157 32.99 11.48 -15.55
N VAL A 158 33.59 10.71 -16.44
CA VAL A 158 33.39 9.26 -16.57
C VAL A 158 34.66 8.46 -16.25
N THR A 159 35.63 9.07 -15.57
CA THR A 159 36.93 8.45 -15.25
C THR A 159 36.75 7.12 -14.53
N SER A 160 36.02 7.07 -13.40
CA SER A 160 35.79 5.82 -12.65
C SER A 160 35.12 4.74 -13.51
N LEU A 161 34.12 5.11 -14.33
CA LEU A 161 33.41 4.18 -15.21
C LEU A 161 34.32 3.59 -16.29
N LEU A 162 35.19 4.41 -16.88
CA LEU A 162 36.19 3.97 -17.84
C LEU A 162 37.23 3.05 -17.22
N LEU A 163 37.80 3.46 -16.08
CA LEU A 163 38.81 2.67 -15.38
C LEU A 163 38.24 1.30 -14.96
N PHE A 164 37.00 1.27 -14.47
CA PHE A 164 36.30 0.03 -14.15
C PHE A 164 36.12 -0.86 -15.38
N LEU A 165 35.61 -0.31 -16.49
CA LEU A 165 35.40 -1.09 -17.72
C LEU A 165 36.72 -1.63 -18.28
N ILE A 166 37.77 -0.80 -18.31
CA ILE A 166 39.11 -1.19 -18.76
C ILE A 166 39.70 -2.29 -17.87
N ALA A 167 39.53 -2.20 -16.55
CA ALA A 167 39.94 -3.26 -15.64
C ALA A 167 39.16 -4.55 -15.91
N ARG A 168 37.85 -4.46 -16.19
CA ARG A 168 37.00 -5.61 -16.47
C ARG A 168 37.35 -6.31 -17.78
N VAL A 169 37.60 -5.55 -18.85
CA VAL A 169 38.03 -6.07 -20.16
C VAL A 169 39.36 -6.82 -20.03
N GLU A 170 40.28 -6.29 -19.23
CA GLU A 170 41.61 -6.85 -19.01
C GLU A 170 41.68 -7.90 -17.89
N ASP A 171 40.53 -8.30 -17.31
CA ASP A 171 40.42 -9.20 -16.16
C ASP A 171 41.34 -8.83 -14.98
N ARG A 172 41.47 -7.53 -14.73
CA ARG A 172 42.25 -6.95 -13.62
C ARG A 172 41.36 -6.66 -12.41
N PRO A 173 41.95 -6.58 -11.20
CA PRO A 173 41.23 -6.11 -10.03
C PRO A 173 40.60 -4.74 -10.25
N GLU A 174 39.45 -4.53 -9.62
CA GLU A 174 38.75 -3.24 -9.66
C GLU A 174 39.66 -2.11 -9.15
N PRO A 175 39.76 -0.99 -9.88
CA PRO A 175 40.56 0.15 -9.44
C PRO A 175 39.94 0.81 -8.21
N ALA A 176 40.76 1.51 -7.43
CA ALA A 176 40.24 2.37 -6.37
C ALA A 176 39.38 3.48 -6.98
N ASP A 177 38.31 3.86 -6.29
CA ASP A 177 37.43 4.92 -6.75
C ASP A 177 38.16 6.27 -6.76
N THR A 178 38.18 6.92 -7.92
CA THR A 178 38.81 8.22 -8.15
C THR A 178 37.78 9.33 -8.37
N GLY A 179 36.48 9.01 -8.39
CA GLY A 179 35.42 9.80 -9.04
C GLY A 179 34.68 10.79 -8.16
N THR A 180 35.28 11.31 -7.08
CA THR A 180 34.63 12.38 -6.31
C THR A 180 35.17 13.74 -6.77
N PRO A 181 34.35 14.60 -7.42
CA PRO A 181 34.78 15.95 -7.75
C PRO A 181 35.22 16.67 -6.48
N ALA A 182 36.36 17.34 -6.54
CA ALA A 182 36.77 18.21 -5.43
C ALA A 182 35.68 19.25 -5.19
N VAL A 183 35.36 19.53 -3.93
CA VAL A 183 34.34 20.49 -3.55
C VAL A 183 35.02 21.71 -2.93
N ARG A 184 34.53 22.91 -3.24
CA ARG A 184 34.99 24.18 -2.65
C ARG A 184 33.81 25.02 -2.19
N GLU A 185 34.07 25.97 -1.31
CA GLU A 185 33.09 27.01 -1.00
C GLU A 185 32.90 27.95 -2.23
N PRO A 186 31.66 28.36 -2.55
CA PRO A 186 31.43 29.43 -3.52
C PRO A 186 32.08 30.74 -3.03
N THR A 187 32.68 31.49 -3.95
CA THR A 187 33.22 32.81 -3.62
C THR A 187 32.08 33.80 -3.31
N PRO A 188 32.35 34.89 -2.55
CA PRO A 188 31.32 35.90 -2.28
C PRO A 188 30.70 36.51 -3.55
N ALA A 189 31.48 36.65 -4.62
CA ALA A 189 31.01 37.17 -5.90
C ALA A 189 30.10 36.17 -6.66
N GLU A 190 30.34 34.87 -6.50
CA GLU A 190 29.48 33.80 -7.03
C GLU A 190 28.18 33.67 -6.21
N LEU A 191 28.26 33.75 -4.89
CA LEU A 191 27.12 33.52 -3.99
C LEU A 191 26.13 34.70 -3.96
N ALA A 192 26.63 35.95 -3.99
CA ALA A 192 25.80 37.14 -3.89
C ALA A 192 24.61 37.19 -4.89
N PRO A 193 24.82 37.02 -6.22
CA PRO A 193 23.71 37.06 -7.17
C PRO A 193 22.69 35.95 -6.93
N VAL A 194 23.13 34.75 -6.54
CA VAL A 194 22.25 33.63 -6.24
C VAL A 194 21.35 33.96 -5.04
N VAL A 195 21.93 34.54 -3.99
CA VAL A 195 21.18 34.94 -2.79
C VAL A 195 20.15 36.03 -3.11
N ASP A 196 20.52 37.01 -3.93
CA ASP A 196 19.62 38.10 -4.31
C ASP A 196 18.41 37.57 -5.11
N ASP A 197 18.66 36.69 -6.09
CA ASP A 197 17.59 36.06 -6.88
C ASP A 197 16.67 35.18 -6.04
N LEU A 198 17.23 34.41 -5.10
CA LEU A 198 16.46 33.56 -4.18
C LEU A 198 15.58 34.38 -3.24
N ARG A 199 16.05 35.55 -2.76
CA ARG A 199 15.24 36.46 -1.94
C ARG A 199 14.11 37.10 -2.74
N ALA A 200 14.35 37.43 -4.00
CA ALA A 200 13.38 38.09 -4.85
C ALA A 200 12.30 37.12 -5.38
N SER A 201 12.68 35.91 -5.77
CA SER A 201 11.83 35.02 -6.57
C SER A 201 11.83 33.55 -6.13
N ASN A 202 12.62 33.18 -5.12
CA ASN A 202 12.90 31.79 -4.72
C ASN A 202 13.59 30.92 -5.79
N VAL A 203 14.01 31.50 -6.92
CA VAL A 203 14.64 30.76 -8.02
C VAL A 203 15.86 31.52 -8.54
N HIS A 204 16.98 30.83 -8.72
CA HIS A 204 18.13 31.32 -9.47
C HIS A 204 18.37 30.40 -10.68
N ILE A 205 18.54 31.01 -11.85
CA ILE A 205 18.88 30.30 -13.09
C ILE A 205 20.19 30.89 -13.60
N GLY A 206 21.28 30.13 -13.43
CA GLY A 206 22.61 30.53 -13.81
C GLY A 206 22.78 30.62 -15.33
N SER A 207 23.73 31.45 -15.76
CA SER A 207 24.06 31.58 -17.19
C SER A 207 24.45 30.22 -17.79
N GLY A 208 23.78 29.83 -18.88
CA GLY A 208 24.02 28.55 -19.56
C GLY A 208 23.20 27.37 -19.02
N ALA A 209 22.42 27.55 -17.95
CA ALA A 209 21.42 26.58 -17.52
C ALA A 209 20.31 26.46 -18.59
N THR A 210 19.78 25.25 -18.78
CA THR A 210 18.67 24.98 -19.73
C THR A 210 17.31 25.04 -19.07
N LEU A 211 17.25 25.30 -17.76
CA LEU A 211 16.00 25.45 -17.03
C LEU A 211 15.28 26.73 -17.49
N THR A 212 14.07 26.57 -18.05
CA THR A 212 13.23 27.70 -18.45
C THR A 212 12.24 28.14 -17.37
N GLY A 213 12.09 27.35 -16.31
CA GLY A 213 11.21 27.60 -15.19
C GLY A 213 10.94 26.35 -14.36
N VAL A 214 10.66 26.53 -13.08
CA VAL A 214 10.35 25.43 -12.15
C VAL A 214 8.95 24.88 -12.45
N PRO A 215 8.75 23.56 -12.62
CA PRO A 215 7.42 22.96 -12.79
C PRO A 215 6.52 23.26 -11.57
N PRO A 216 5.46 24.07 -11.70
CA PRO A 216 4.75 24.61 -10.54
C PRO A 216 3.98 23.54 -9.76
N GLU A 217 3.29 22.63 -10.45
CA GLU A 217 2.54 21.54 -9.81
C GLU A 217 3.49 20.53 -9.13
N GLY A 218 4.57 20.13 -9.83
CA GLY A 218 5.58 19.25 -9.26
C GLY A 218 6.25 19.84 -8.02
N ALA A 219 6.58 21.13 -8.05
CA ALA A 219 7.18 21.82 -6.91
C ALA A 219 6.20 21.95 -5.73
N ALA A 220 4.93 22.29 -6.00
CA ALA A 220 3.91 22.40 -4.95
C ALA A 220 3.62 21.04 -4.28
N ASN A 221 3.61 19.95 -5.06
CA ASN A 221 3.41 18.61 -4.53
C ASN A 221 4.62 18.11 -3.72
N ALA A 222 5.83 18.33 -4.24
CA ALA A 222 7.08 17.92 -3.58
C ALA A 222 7.33 18.74 -2.30
N PHE A 223 7.04 20.05 -2.34
CA PHE A 223 7.29 21.00 -1.26
C PHE A 223 6.07 21.93 -1.05
N PRO A 224 5.03 21.48 -0.31
CA PRO A 224 3.81 22.28 -0.09
C PRO A 224 4.05 23.62 0.63
N GLY A 225 5.11 23.71 1.44
CA GLY A 225 5.55 24.94 2.10
C GLY A 225 6.42 25.86 1.24
N GLY A 226 6.67 25.49 -0.02
CA GLY A 226 7.60 26.15 -0.91
C GLY A 226 9.05 25.71 -0.70
N ALA A 227 9.86 25.84 -1.75
CA ALA A 227 11.29 25.55 -1.77
C ALA A 227 12.05 26.65 -2.53
N LEU A 228 13.35 26.71 -2.31
CA LEU A 228 14.31 27.50 -3.07
C LEU A 228 14.91 26.62 -4.16
N PHE A 229 15.07 27.17 -5.37
CA PHE A 229 15.61 26.43 -6.51
C PHE A 229 16.81 27.15 -7.10
N VAL A 230 17.90 26.44 -7.29
CA VAL A 230 19.09 26.95 -7.97
C VAL A 230 19.40 26.01 -9.11
N ALA A 231 19.46 26.52 -10.33
CA ALA A 231 19.84 25.74 -11.50
C ALA A 231 21.07 26.34 -12.16
N LEU A 232 22.14 25.55 -12.23
CA LEU A 232 23.42 25.93 -12.83
C LEU A 232 23.68 25.03 -14.04
N PRO A 233 24.44 25.51 -15.04
CA PRO A 233 24.91 24.64 -16.11
C PRO A 233 25.77 23.51 -15.54
N ARG A 234 26.07 22.52 -16.39
CA ARG A 234 27.08 21.51 -16.07
C ARG A 234 28.41 22.19 -15.76
N GLN A 235 29.08 21.74 -14.71
CA GLN A 235 30.29 22.36 -14.19
C GLN A 235 31.54 21.80 -14.89
N PRO A 236 32.61 22.59 -15.02
CA PRO A 236 33.86 22.10 -15.58
C PRO A 236 34.47 21.00 -14.70
N ALA A 237 34.84 19.86 -15.28
CA ALA A 237 35.42 18.72 -14.53
C ALA A 237 36.78 19.02 -13.89
N ALA A 238 37.57 19.94 -14.46
CA ALA A 238 38.90 20.28 -13.96
C ALA A 238 38.88 21.25 -12.76
N GLU A 239 37.73 21.81 -12.42
CA GLU A 239 37.58 22.79 -11.35
C GLU A 239 36.81 22.19 -10.17
N PRO A 240 37.16 22.55 -8.93
CA PRO A 240 36.38 22.13 -7.78
C PRO A 240 34.95 22.68 -7.86
N LEU A 241 33.97 21.79 -7.63
CA LEU A 241 32.54 22.09 -7.61
C LEU A 241 32.22 23.07 -6.48
N PRO A 242 31.67 24.27 -6.78
CA PRO A 242 31.21 25.19 -5.73
C PRO A 242 30.01 24.60 -4.99
N ASP A 243 30.12 24.44 -3.67
CA ASP A 243 29.05 23.93 -2.81
C ASP A 243 28.04 25.02 -2.44
N TYR A 244 27.15 25.33 -3.39
CA TYR A 244 26.05 26.25 -3.14
C TYR A 244 25.06 25.71 -2.10
N GLY A 245 24.91 24.39 -1.99
CA GLY A 245 23.95 23.78 -1.08
C GLY A 245 24.24 24.09 0.39
N THR A 246 25.47 23.81 0.83
CA THR A 246 25.91 24.13 2.19
C THR A 246 25.92 25.64 2.44
N ALA A 247 26.47 26.42 1.51
CA ALA A 247 26.57 27.88 1.66
C ALA A 247 25.20 28.56 1.77
N LEU A 248 24.22 28.16 0.96
CA LEU A 248 22.87 28.71 0.97
C LEU A 248 22.05 28.21 2.15
N THR A 249 22.24 26.96 2.60
CA THR A 249 21.55 26.44 3.79
C THR A 249 21.94 27.19 5.05
N ALA A 250 23.19 27.67 5.15
CA ALA A 250 23.61 28.54 6.24
C ALA A 250 22.84 29.87 6.27
N LEU A 251 22.38 30.36 5.11
CA LEU A 251 21.61 31.60 4.96
C LEU A 251 20.09 31.38 5.05
N PHE A 252 19.61 30.18 4.69
CA PHE A 252 18.19 29.81 4.65
C PHE A 252 17.93 28.47 5.38
N PRO A 253 18.24 28.34 6.68
CA PRO A 253 18.29 27.04 7.36
C PRO A 253 16.95 26.29 7.44
N ASP A 254 15.84 27.03 7.47
CA ASP A 254 14.49 26.46 7.63
C ASP A 254 13.76 26.24 6.29
N ARG A 255 14.45 26.42 5.15
CA ARG A 255 13.86 26.32 3.82
C ARG A 255 14.42 25.13 3.07
N PRO A 256 13.55 24.27 2.48
CA PRO A 256 13.97 23.31 1.47
C PRO A 256 14.69 24.03 0.33
N LEU A 257 15.86 23.53 -0.07
CA LEU A 257 16.69 24.06 -1.14
C LEU A 257 17.04 22.92 -2.11
N VAL A 258 16.76 23.12 -3.38
CA VAL A 258 17.12 22.20 -4.46
C VAL A 258 18.16 22.87 -5.34
N VAL A 259 19.35 22.29 -5.44
CA VAL A 259 20.46 22.81 -6.24
C VAL A 259 20.75 21.84 -7.38
N MET A 260 20.72 22.33 -8.62
CA MET A 260 21.04 21.55 -9.81
C MET A 260 22.35 22.02 -10.44
N TYR A 261 23.20 21.07 -10.80
CA TYR A 261 24.42 21.26 -11.59
C TYR A 261 24.32 20.40 -12.84
N GLY A 262 23.94 20.99 -13.98
CA GLY A 262 23.61 20.18 -15.16
C GLY A 262 22.45 19.22 -14.83
N ASP A 263 22.71 17.92 -14.87
CA ASP A 263 21.72 16.87 -14.60
C ASP A 263 21.80 16.32 -13.16
N TRP A 264 22.79 16.76 -12.38
CA TRP A 264 22.91 16.45 -10.97
C TRP A 264 22.02 17.38 -10.13
N ILE A 265 21.35 16.84 -9.13
CA ILE A 265 20.39 17.54 -8.26
C ILE A 265 20.66 17.13 -6.82
N GLU A 266 20.80 18.13 -5.96
CA GLU A 266 20.97 17.98 -4.53
C GLU A 266 19.80 18.59 -3.78
N TYR A 267 19.42 17.94 -2.68
CA TYR A 267 18.51 18.50 -1.70
C TYR A 267 19.27 18.92 -0.46
N HIS A 268 19.00 20.14 -0.01
CA HIS A 268 19.51 20.72 1.21
C HIS A 268 18.36 21.33 2.03
N GLY A 269 18.53 21.44 3.34
CA GLY A 269 17.53 22.00 4.25
C GLY A 269 17.01 21.01 5.29
N PRO A 270 15.78 21.21 5.82
CA PRO A 270 15.22 20.40 6.89
C PRO A 270 15.23 18.90 6.55
N HIS A 271 15.66 18.07 7.49
CA HIS A 271 15.74 16.61 7.35
C HIS A 271 16.65 16.10 6.22
N ALA A 272 17.59 16.91 5.71
CA ALA A 272 18.47 16.49 4.61
C ALA A 272 19.26 15.22 4.92
N ALA A 273 19.71 15.02 6.18
CA ALA A 273 20.43 13.81 6.59
C ALA A 273 19.65 12.51 6.41
N ASP A 274 18.32 12.56 6.49
CA ASP A 274 17.45 11.38 6.36
C ASP A 274 16.87 11.25 4.93
N PHE A 275 16.87 12.34 4.16
CA PHE A 275 16.12 12.46 2.90
C PHE A 275 17.00 12.55 1.65
N ALA A 276 18.09 13.33 1.69
CA ALA A 276 18.83 13.73 0.49
C ALA A 276 19.39 12.51 -0.27
N ASP A 277 20.04 11.59 0.45
CA ASP A 277 20.65 10.40 -0.13
C ASP A 277 19.60 9.42 -0.65
N VAL A 278 18.47 9.26 0.04
CA VAL A 278 17.37 8.39 -0.40
C VAL A 278 16.73 8.95 -1.67
N ALA A 279 16.51 10.26 -1.74
CA ALA A 279 15.98 10.93 -2.91
C ALA A 279 16.94 10.82 -4.10
N ALA A 280 18.23 11.09 -3.90
CA ALA A 280 19.25 10.98 -4.92
C ALA A 280 19.38 9.53 -5.42
N ALA A 281 19.65 8.58 -4.51
CA ALA A 281 19.85 7.17 -4.88
C ALA A 281 18.62 6.60 -5.58
N SER A 282 17.41 6.96 -5.13
CA SER A 282 16.22 6.49 -5.78
C SER A 282 15.98 7.10 -7.15
N PHE A 283 16.32 8.38 -7.34
CA PHE A 283 16.16 9.06 -8.63
C PHE A 283 17.20 8.54 -9.65
N TYR A 284 18.48 8.55 -9.30
CA TYR A 284 19.54 8.12 -10.22
C TYR A 284 19.56 6.60 -10.42
N GLY A 285 19.16 5.81 -9.42
CA GLY A 285 19.00 4.36 -9.61
C GLY A 285 17.91 4.02 -10.64
N GLN A 286 16.88 4.86 -10.78
CA GLN A 286 15.80 4.64 -11.75
C GLN A 286 16.07 5.31 -13.11
N PHE A 287 16.59 6.54 -13.12
CA PHE A 287 16.70 7.37 -14.31
C PHE A 287 18.13 7.54 -14.83
N GLY A 288 19.15 7.15 -14.06
CA GLY A 288 20.56 7.39 -14.37
C GLY A 288 20.97 6.84 -15.74
N GLU A 289 20.46 5.66 -16.12
CA GLU A 289 20.73 5.10 -17.43
C GLU A 289 20.24 6.01 -18.57
N ARG A 290 19.01 6.54 -18.47
CA ARG A 290 18.45 7.45 -19.47
C ARG A 290 19.17 8.80 -19.44
N LEU A 291 19.42 9.36 -18.26
CA LEU A 291 20.14 10.63 -18.10
C LEU A 291 21.56 10.56 -18.68
N SER A 292 22.19 9.39 -18.64
CA SER A 292 23.54 9.23 -19.19
C SER A 292 23.59 9.26 -20.72
N ARG A 293 22.50 8.89 -21.40
CA ARG A 293 22.44 8.74 -22.87
C ARG A 293 21.80 9.93 -23.57
N TYR A 294 20.75 10.50 -23.01
CA TYR A 294 19.93 11.51 -23.67
C TYR A 294 20.26 12.93 -23.20
N ALA A 295 19.89 13.94 -24.00
CA ALA A 295 20.16 15.35 -23.75
C ALA A 295 18.93 16.07 -23.15
N TYR A 296 18.44 15.60 -22.00
CA TYR A 296 17.24 16.18 -21.39
C TYR A 296 17.45 17.66 -21.00
N PRO A 297 16.47 18.55 -21.27
CA PRO A 297 16.44 19.87 -20.67
C PRO A 297 16.30 19.76 -19.14
N GLN A 298 16.95 20.66 -18.39
CA GLN A 298 16.93 20.65 -16.92
C GLN A 298 15.52 20.72 -16.34
N ARG A 299 14.57 21.34 -17.04
CA ARG A 299 13.15 21.34 -16.64
C ARG A 299 12.58 19.94 -16.49
N ASN A 300 12.95 19.02 -17.39
CA ASN A 300 12.41 17.66 -17.40
C ASN A 300 13.09 16.81 -16.34
N VAL A 301 14.41 16.97 -16.16
CA VAL A 301 15.16 16.32 -15.07
C VAL A 301 14.62 16.76 -13.71
N LEU A 302 14.41 18.08 -13.52
CA LEU A 302 13.82 18.63 -12.30
C LEU A 302 12.39 18.12 -12.08
N GLY A 303 11.56 18.08 -13.13
CA GLY A 303 10.20 17.57 -13.04
C GLY A 303 10.15 16.12 -12.57
N ALA A 304 10.99 15.25 -13.15
CA ALA A 304 11.09 13.84 -12.76
C ALA A 304 11.63 13.68 -11.32
N TYR A 305 12.60 14.51 -10.92
CA TYR A 305 13.10 14.53 -9.55
C TYR A 305 12.00 14.95 -8.55
N LEU A 306 11.26 16.01 -8.83
CA LEU A 306 10.16 16.48 -7.98
C LEU A 306 9.02 15.46 -7.87
N ALA A 307 8.71 14.76 -8.97
CA ALA A 307 7.80 13.62 -8.95
C ALA A 307 8.31 12.53 -8.00
N ARG A 308 9.62 12.22 -8.02
CA ARG A 308 10.20 11.23 -7.13
C ARG A 308 10.20 11.66 -5.66
N VAL A 309 10.51 12.92 -5.38
CA VAL A 309 10.37 13.52 -4.03
C VAL A 309 8.92 13.38 -3.55
N THR A 310 7.96 13.68 -4.42
CA THR A 310 6.53 13.51 -4.12
C THR A 310 6.23 12.07 -3.76
N ASP A 311 6.64 11.09 -4.59
CA ASP A 311 6.43 9.67 -4.31
C ASP A 311 7.02 9.23 -2.96
N LEU A 312 8.25 9.67 -2.64
CA LEU A 312 8.90 9.33 -1.36
C LEU A 312 8.14 9.88 -0.15
N ARG A 313 7.61 11.10 -0.26
CA ARG A 313 6.76 11.70 0.79
C ARG A 313 5.42 10.98 0.89
N TYR A 314 4.78 10.67 -0.24
CA TYR A 314 3.49 9.95 -0.30
C TYR A 314 3.59 8.50 0.20
N ALA A 315 4.72 7.84 -0.03
CA ALA A 315 5.00 6.51 0.50
C ALA A 315 5.12 6.49 2.05
N GLY A 316 5.09 7.65 2.70
CA GLY A 316 5.08 7.76 4.16
C GLY A 316 6.42 7.46 4.81
N VAL A 317 7.52 7.51 4.04
CA VAL A 317 8.86 7.25 4.56
C VAL A 317 9.26 8.33 5.58
N PHE A 318 8.69 9.54 5.51
CA PHE A 318 9.18 10.69 6.31
C PHE A 318 8.11 11.57 6.97
N ASP A 319 6.88 11.69 6.43
CA ASP A 319 5.92 12.71 6.88
C ASP A 319 4.85 12.25 7.91
N ARG A 320 4.90 11.00 8.43
CA ARG A 320 3.86 10.52 9.37
C ARG A 320 4.40 9.70 10.55
N PRO A 321 3.89 9.92 11.78
CA PRO A 321 4.27 9.11 12.92
C PRO A 321 3.86 7.65 12.69
N LEU A 322 4.83 6.74 12.80
CA LEU A 322 4.60 5.30 12.79
C LEU A 322 3.92 4.84 14.09
N PRO A 323 3.04 3.82 14.05
CA PRO A 323 2.67 3.01 12.91
C PRO A 323 1.49 3.57 12.10
N TYR A 324 1.60 3.48 10.77
CA TYR A 324 0.56 3.83 9.80
C TYR A 324 -0.74 3.07 10.06
N GLN A 325 -1.81 3.78 10.41
CA GLN A 325 -3.18 3.29 10.34
C GLN A 325 -3.96 4.21 9.39
N PRO A 326 -4.19 3.81 8.12
CA PRO A 326 -5.22 4.47 7.35
C PRO A 326 -6.54 4.31 8.10
N PHE A 327 -7.45 5.26 7.94
CA PHE A 327 -8.84 5.07 8.38
C PHE A 327 -9.44 3.99 7.48
N ASP A 328 -9.20 2.75 7.84
CA ASP A 328 -9.78 1.60 7.18
C ASP A 328 -11.14 1.34 7.86
N PRO A 329 -12.26 1.77 7.25
CA PRO A 329 -13.58 1.52 7.81
C PRO A 329 -13.84 0.02 7.98
N VAL A 330 -13.11 -0.83 7.24
CA VAL A 330 -13.17 -2.28 7.34
C VAL A 330 -12.43 -2.78 8.58
N ARG A 331 -11.30 -2.20 9.00
CA ARG A 331 -10.64 -2.51 10.29
C ARG A 331 -11.41 -2.02 11.52
N VAL A 332 -12.20 -0.95 11.40
CA VAL A 332 -13.06 -0.47 12.52
C VAL A 332 -14.37 -1.26 12.57
N ALA A 333 -14.95 -1.59 11.41
CA ALA A 333 -16.19 -2.35 11.34
C ALA A 333 -16.01 -3.86 11.55
N LEU A 334 -14.96 -4.51 10.99
CA LEU A 334 -14.78 -5.97 11.08
C LEU A 334 -14.69 -6.52 12.51
N PRO A 335 -13.95 -5.91 13.45
CA PRO A 335 -13.95 -6.37 14.84
C PRO A 335 -15.29 -6.16 15.52
N ALA A 336 -16.04 -5.12 15.12
CA ALA A 336 -17.34 -4.79 15.68
C ALA A 336 -18.49 -5.63 15.09
N LEU A 337 -18.37 -6.12 13.85
CA LEU A 337 -19.42 -6.90 13.17
C LEU A 337 -19.82 -8.18 13.94
N PRO A 338 -18.91 -8.99 14.51
CA PRO A 338 -19.27 -10.10 15.38
C PRO A 338 -20.07 -9.67 16.61
N TRP A 339 -19.72 -8.52 17.20
CA TRP A 339 -20.41 -7.99 18.38
C TRP A 339 -21.78 -7.39 18.03
N ILE A 340 -21.90 -6.72 16.87
CA ILE A 340 -23.17 -6.23 16.33
C ILE A 340 -24.07 -7.43 15.99
N PHE A 341 -23.53 -8.47 15.35
CA PHE A 341 -24.25 -9.71 15.08
C PHE A 341 -24.70 -10.39 16.38
N ALA A 342 -23.81 -10.52 17.36
CA ALA A 342 -24.13 -11.08 18.67
C ALA A 342 -25.21 -10.25 19.38
N ALA A 343 -25.14 -8.92 19.34
CA ALA A 343 -26.16 -8.03 19.90
C ALA A 343 -27.50 -8.20 19.18
N CYS A 344 -27.52 -8.25 17.84
CA CYS A 344 -28.73 -8.51 17.06
C CYS A 344 -29.31 -9.90 17.34
N ALA A 345 -28.48 -10.93 17.45
CA ALA A 345 -28.88 -12.30 17.77
C ALA A 345 -29.44 -12.40 19.19
N VAL A 346 -28.80 -11.74 20.17
CA VAL A 346 -29.29 -11.66 21.55
C VAL A 346 -30.61 -10.91 21.62
N VAL A 347 -30.75 -9.76 20.95
CA VAL A 347 -32.02 -9.02 20.89
C VAL A 347 -33.11 -9.87 20.24
N PHE A 348 -32.81 -10.57 19.14
CA PHE A 348 -33.73 -11.51 18.50
C PHE A 348 -34.11 -12.67 19.43
N LEU A 349 -33.15 -13.27 20.14
CA LEU A 349 -33.39 -14.36 21.10
C LEU A 349 -34.21 -13.87 22.30
N VAL A 350 -33.91 -12.70 22.86
CA VAL A 350 -34.67 -12.10 23.96
C VAL A 350 -36.10 -11.77 23.53
N LEU A 351 -36.28 -11.19 22.35
CA LEU A 351 -37.61 -10.90 21.78
C LEU A 351 -38.36 -12.19 21.42
N SER A 352 -37.66 -13.21 20.92
CA SER A 352 -38.24 -14.53 20.60
C SER A 352 -38.61 -15.30 21.86
N ALA A 353 -37.77 -15.27 22.90
CA ALA A 353 -38.06 -15.84 24.22
C ALA A 353 -39.19 -15.07 24.93
N ARG A 354 -39.33 -13.75 24.70
CA ARG A 354 -40.51 -12.97 25.13
C ARG A 354 -41.76 -13.31 24.32
N ALA A 355 -41.63 -13.67 23.04
CA ALA A 355 -42.74 -14.17 22.23
C ALA A 355 -43.16 -15.60 22.63
N PHE A 356 -42.19 -16.39 23.11
CA PHE A 356 -42.36 -17.70 23.74
C PHE A 356 -42.61 -17.65 25.25
N ARG A 357 -42.74 -16.46 25.87
CA ARG A 357 -43.30 -16.38 27.23
C ARG A 357 -44.66 -17.06 27.17
N PRO A 358 -44.89 -18.16 27.90
CA PRO A 358 -46.10 -18.95 27.79
C PRO A 358 -47.30 -18.04 28.08
N ARG A 359 -47.97 -17.64 27.02
CA ARG A 359 -49.16 -16.82 27.08
C ARG A 359 -50.29 -17.79 27.42
N ARG A 360 -50.61 -17.82 28.72
CA ARG A 360 -51.59 -18.67 29.41
C ARG A 360 -51.14 -20.12 29.60
N ARG A 361 -51.03 -20.50 30.88
CA ARG A 361 -51.16 -21.89 31.35
C ARG A 361 -52.28 -22.57 30.52
N PRO A 362 -52.07 -23.77 29.95
CA PRO A 362 -53.23 -24.61 29.65
C PRO A 362 -54.02 -24.69 30.96
N SER A 363 -55.35 -24.46 30.91
CA SER A 363 -56.15 -24.50 32.14
C SER A 363 -55.81 -25.78 32.87
N SER A 364 -55.31 -25.65 34.11
CA SER A 364 -54.85 -26.79 34.92
C SER A 364 -55.91 -27.90 34.94
N ALA A 365 -57.18 -27.50 34.84
CA ALA A 365 -58.33 -28.37 34.74
C ALA A 365 -58.29 -29.37 33.57
N ARG A 366 -57.94 -28.99 32.33
CA ARG A 366 -57.99 -29.93 31.18
C ARG A 366 -56.87 -30.97 31.25
N VAL A 367 -55.68 -30.52 31.62
CA VAL A 367 -54.50 -31.37 31.79
C VAL A 367 -54.70 -32.31 32.96
N ARG A 368 -55.22 -31.80 34.08
CA ARG A 368 -55.55 -32.59 35.27
C ARG A 368 -56.69 -33.57 35.01
N LEU A 369 -57.71 -33.18 34.26
CA LEU A 369 -58.78 -34.10 33.83
C LEU A 369 -58.20 -35.28 33.03
N ALA A 370 -57.38 -34.99 32.00
CA ALA A 370 -56.76 -36.04 31.18
C ALA A 370 -55.88 -36.98 32.01
N GLY A 371 -55.08 -36.44 32.93
CA GLY A 371 -54.24 -37.23 33.82
C GLY A 371 -55.03 -38.09 34.82
N LEU A 372 -56.09 -37.55 35.42
CA LEU A 372 -56.95 -38.31 36.33
C LEU A 372 -57.80 -39.36 35.61
N THR A 373 -58.25 -39.09 34.37
CA THR A 373 -58.93 -40.10 33.54
C THR A 373 -57.99 -41.23 33.16
N ALA A 374 -56.73 -40.94 32.81
CA ALA A 374 -55.74 -41.98 32.55
C ALA A 374 -55.47 -42.83 33.79
N LEU A 375 -55.30 -42.20 34.96
CA LEU A 375 -55.16 -42.92 36.23
C LEU A 375 -56.36 -43.82 36.52
N ALA A 376 -57.59 -43.33 36.31
CA ALA A 376 -58.80 -44.11 36.52
C ALA A 376 -58.85 -45.35 35.60
N ILE A 377 -58.41 -45.23 34.34
CA ILE A 377 -58.34 -46.34 33.39
C ILE A 377 -57.30 -47.37 33.84
N GLU A 378 -56.09 -46.93 34.20
CA GLU A 378 -55.03 -47.84 34.65
C GLU A 378 -55.41 -48.58 35.93
N VAL A 379 -56.10 -47.91 36.85
CA VAL A 379 -56.56 -48.50 38.11
C VAL A 379 -57.81 -49.36 37.92
N SER A 380 -58.63 -49.14 36.89
CA SER A 380 -59.81 -49.98 36.61
C SER A 380 -59.47 -51.42 36.22
N GLY A 381 -58.27 -51.68 35.71
CA GLY A 381 -57.79 -53.04 35.49
C GLY A 381 -57.36 -53.76 36.78
N LEU A 382 -57.29 -53.03 37.91
CA LEU A 382 -56.67 -53.49 39.15
C LEU A 382 -57.62 -53.44 40.36
N SER A 383 -58.76 -52.73 40.27
CA SER A 383 -59.69 -52.56 41.38
C SER A 383 -61.12 -52.32 40.92
N ASP A 384 -62.08 -53.01 41.54
CA ASP A 384 -63.52 -52.76 41.39
C ASP A 384 -64.10 -51.97 42.59
N ALA A 385 -63.26 -51.18 43.28
CA ALA A 385 -63.68 -50.47 44.48
C ALA A 385 -64.80 -49.45 44.16
N PRO A 386 -65.83 -49.29 45.02
CA PRO A 386 -66.89 -48.30 44.82
C PRO A 386 -66.37 -46.86 44.63
N ALA A 387 -65.22 -46.54 45.25
CA ALA A 387 -64.54 -45.26 45.08
C ALA A 387 -64.09 -45.01 43.64
N LEU A 388 -63.70 -46.06 42.89
CA LEU A 388 -63.33 -45.93 41.48
C LEU A 388 -64.54 -45.55 40.62
N THR A 389 -65.69 -46.21 40.82
CA THR A 389 -66.93 -45.89 40.09
C THR A 389 -67.36 -44.45 40.34
N ARG A 390 -67.26 -43.98 41.59
CA ARG A 390 -67.52 -42.57 41.93
C ARG A 390 -66.53 -41.62 41.26
N ALA A 391 -65.23 -41.95 41.28
CA ALA A 391 -64.22 -41.15 40.60
C ALA A 391 -64.49 -41.02 39.09
N ILE A 392 -64.84 -42.11 38.42
CA ILE A 392 -65.15 -42.11 36.97
C ILE A 392 -66.38 -41.23 36.68
N ALA A 393 -67.44 -41.36 37.47
CA ALA A 393 -68.64 -40.52 37.33
C ALA A 393 -68.34 -39.02 37.54
N THR A 394 -67.51 -38.69 38.53
CA THR A 394 -67.08 -37.31 38.80
C THR A 394 -66.19 -36.77 37.68
N LEU A 395 -65.30 -37.58 37.10
CA LEU A 395 -64.48 -37.18 35.94
C LEU A 395 -65.32 -36.94 34.68
N GLN A 396 -66.35 -37.75 34.44
CA GLN A 396 -67.31 -37.51 33.35
C GLN A 396 -68.07 -36.19 33.57
N SER A 397 -68.49 -35.92 34.81
CA SER A 397 -69.14 -34.64 35.18
C SER A 397 -68.19 -33.45 34.98
N ALA A 398 -66.90 -33.59 35.34
CA ALA A 398 -65.89 -32.56 35.11
C ALA A 398 -65.65 -32.29 33.62
N ARG A 399 -65.69 -33.34 32.77
CA ARG A 399 -65.59 -33.23 31.31
C ARG A 399 -66.80 -32.47 30.75
N GLU A 400 -68.01 -32.83 31.15
CA GLU A 400 -69.22 -32.16 30.70
C GLU A 400 -69.26 -30.69 31.14
N ALA A 401 -68.81 -30.40 32.37
CA ALA A 401 -68.66 -29.03 32.88
C ALA A 401 -67.68 -28.20 32.05
N LEU A 402 -66.57 -28.81 31.60
CA LEU A 402 -65.61 -28.18 30.69
C LEU A 402 -66.20 -27.92 29.30
N ASP A 403 -66.93 -28.88 28.74
CA ASP A 403 -67.57 -28.77 27.43
C ASP A 403 -68.66 -27.67 27.43
N LYS A 404 -69.40 -27.55 28.53
CA LYS A 404 -70.40 -26.48 28.76
C LYS A 404 -69.80 -25.13 29.17
N ARG A 405 -68.48 -25.02 29.28
CA ARG A 405 -67.75 -23.79 29.70
C ARG A 405 -68.22 -23.23 31.05
N LEU A 406 -68.50 -24.11 32.01
CA LEU A 406 -68.83 -23.71 33.38
C LEU A 406 -67.61 -23.04 34.08
N PRO A 407 -67.83 -22.28 35.16
CA PRO A 407 -66.74 -21.57 35.85
C PRO A 407 -65.62 -22.52 36.31
N ASP A 408 -64.37 -22.09 36.16
CA ASP A 408 -63.18 -22.89 36.48
C ASP A 408 -63.18 -23.43 37.93
N LYS A 409 -63.78 -22.69 38.88
CA LYS A 409 -63.91 -23.14 40.28
C LYS A 409 -64.75 -24.42 40.39
N HIS A 410 -65.81 -24.53 39.59
CA HIS A 410 -66.70 -25.70 39.60
C HIS A 410 -66.01 -26.92 39.01
N VAL A 411 -65.32 -26.76 37.88
CA VAL A 411 -64.51 -27.83 37.29
C VAL A 411 -63.39 -28.27 38.24
N THR A 412 -62.72 -27.32 38.90
CA THR A 412 -61.63 -27.63 39.84
C THR A 412 -62.13 -28.44 41.03
N ALA A 413 -63.29 -28.07 41.60
CA ALA A 413 -63.91 -28.82 42.69
C ALA A 413 -64.22 -30.27 42.29
N LEU A 414 -64.81 -30.49 41.11
CA LEU A 414 -65.07 -31.84 40.60
C LEU A 414 -63.77 -32.65 40.40
N LEU A 415 -62.69 -32.01 39.95
CA LEU A 415 -61.39 -32.68 39.81
C LEU A 415 -60.71 -32.97 41.15
N ASP A 416 -60.90 -32.11 42.15
CA ASP A 416 -60.44 -32.36 43.53
C ASP A 416 -61.18 -33.54 44.15
N ASP A 417 -62.51 -33.61 43.98
CA ASP A 417 -63.34 -34.72 44.46
C ASP A 417 -62.94 -36.04 43.79
N ALA A 418 -62.79 -36.05 42.46
CA ALA A 418 -62.32 -37.23 41.72
C ALA A 418 -60.91 -37.66 42.15
N SER A 419 -60.02 -36.69 42.42
CA SER A 419 -58.68 -36.96 42.95
C SER A 419 -58.74 -37.56 44.36
N GLY A 420 -59.66 -37.09 45.21
CA GLY A 420 -59.87 -37.66 46.55
C GLY A 420 -60.32 -39.12 46.49
N GLU A 421 -61.26 -39.45 45.61
CA GLU A 421 -61.74 -40.82 45.41
C GLU A 421 -60.63 -41.74 44.84
N LEU A 422 -59.88 -41.28 43.83
CA LEU A 422 -58.75 -42.07 43.27
C LEU A 422 -57.62 -42.29 44.30
N ALA A 423 -57.38 -41.33 45.19
CA ALA A 423 -56.42 -41.51 46.28
C ALA A 423 -56.85 -42.62 47.26
N GLN A 424 -58.16 -42.78 47.50
CA GLN A 424 -58.66 -43.89 48.29
C GLN A 424 -58.43 -45.24 47.59
N VAL A 425 -58.63 -45.30 46.27
CA VAL A 425 -58.35 -46.53 45.49
C VAL A 425 -56.85 -46.87 45.52
N ALA A 426 -55.97 -45.89 45.33
CA ALA A 426 -54.53 -46.08 45.43
C ALA A 426 -54.10 -46.59 46.82
N LYS A 427 -54.71 -46.05 47.88
CA LYS A 427 -54.48 -46.51 49.25
C LYS A 427 -54.95 -47.95 49.47
N ALA A 428 -56.11 -48.32 48.92
CA ALA A 428 -56.63 -49.69 48.98
C ALA A 428 -55.71 -50.69 48.26
N LEU A 429 -55.17 -50.30 47.11
CA LEU A 429 -54.20 -51.09 46.34
C LEU A 429 -52.80 -51.13 46.97
N ARG A 430 -52.54 -50.32 48.00
CA ARG A 430 -51.21 -50.15 48.64
C ARG A 430 -50.09 -49.77 47.65
N ARG A 431 -50.43 -49.11 46.54
CA ARG A 431 -49.47 -48.65 45.51
C ARG A 431 -49.38 -47.12 45.54
N ARG A 432 -48.21 -46.60 45.90
CA ARG A 432 -47.97 -45.15 46.06
C ARG A 432 -47.87 -44.43 44.72
N GLU A 433 -47.43 -45.13 43.68
CA GLU A 433 -47.32 -44.66 42.30
C GLU A 433 -48.69 -44.31 41.67
N TYR A 434 -49.79 -44.87 42.19
CA TYR A 434 -51.14 -44.54 41.76
C TYR A 434 -51.78 -43.42 42.60
N GLN A 435 -51.06 -42.82 43.54
CA GLN A 435 -51.58 -41.62 44.20
C GLN A 435 -51.67 -40.48 43.19
N PRO A 436 -52.82 -39.79 43.08
CA PRO A 436 -53.03 -38.77 42.04
C PRO A 436 -51.95 -37.70 41.97
N ALA A 437 -51.44 -37.22 43.11
CA ALA A 437 -50.37 -36.22 43.12
C ALA A 437 -49.07 -36.74 42.49
N VAL A 438 -48.64 -37.95 42.88
CA VAL A 438 -47.43 -38.61 42.38
C VAL A 438 -47.57 -39.00 40.91
N TYR A 439 -48.73 -39.54 40.53
CA TYR A 439 -49.02 -39.96 39.17
C TYR A 439 -49.06 -38.77 38.20
N LEU A 440 -49.67 -37.65 38.61
CA LEU A 440 -49.71 -36.44 37.80
C LEU A 440 -48.33 -35.77 37.70
N GLU A 441 -47.52 -35.77 38.75
CA GLU A 441 -46.13 -35.29 38.67
C GLU A 441 -45.29 -36.09 37.66
N GLY A 442 -45.46 -37.43 37.62
CA GLY A 442 -44.73 -38.30 36.70
C GLY A 442 -45.17 -38.24 35.22
N ARG A 443 -46.37 -37.75 34.90
CA ARG A 443 -46.87 -37.57 33.53
C ARG A 443 -46.86 -36.12 33.03
N LEU A 444 -46.69 -35.16 33.93
CA LEU A 444 -46.67 -33.72 33.61
C LEU A 444 -45.26 -33.11 33.67
N ALA A 445 -44.29 -33.84 34.23
CA ALA A 445 -42.86 -33.65 33.99
C ALA A 445 -42.49 -34.26 32.62
#